data_AF-A0A6G0A546-F1
#
_entry.id   AF-A0A6G0A546-F1
#
_cell.length_a   1.000
_cell.length_b   1.000
_cell.length_c   1.000
_cell.angle_alpha   90.00
_cell.angle_beta   90.00
_cell.angle_gamma   90.00
#
_symmetry.space_group_name_H-M   'P 1'
#
loop_
_entity.id
_entity.type
_entity.pdbx_description
1 polymer ?
#
loop_
_entity_poly.entity_id
_entity_poly.type
_entity_poly.pdbx_seq_one_letter_code
_entity_poly.pdbx_strand_id
1 'polypeptide(L)'
;MARTPTAEHRYEPDLVLPPGETLVEVIAERGMTQAELAARTGLSAKHINQIVKGIAPITPDTALLLESTTGVSARVWSNLEIAYREHESRLEQAARLEADLDWLEELPINELIRKGWIQKGASPLDRLVGVCKFFGVANRAAWDAVWHKPTAYRTSKAFSSHPGAVAAWLRIGEIEAAAIDCAPFDRAGLNDLLPELRALTVDPDPSRWWPRLVGQCAEVGVVVVAEPEIKGARINGAARWLTHDKALVQLSLRHRWSDIFWFTLFHELGHVLLHSKKDMFINDVGAHSGVEQEADAFASQLLIPRAAEAALGELSTTSDVVAFADRLGIAPGIVVGRLQHEGRWPFSRGNDLKQRFVFTE
;
A
#
# COMPACT_ATOMS: atom_id res chain seq x y z
N MET A 1 -11.93 -7.38 -3.20
CA MET A 1 -12.68 -6.91 -4.37
C MET A 1 -11.77 -6.81 -5.57
N ALA A 2 -12.13 -7.41 -6.71
CA ALA A 2 -11.43 -7.17 -7.97
C ALA A 2 -11.86 -5.80 -8.50
N ARG A 3 -11.02 -4.78 -8.33
CA ARG A 3 -11.24 -3.45 -8.92
C ARG A 3 -11.30 -3.63 -10.44
N THR A 4 -12.46 -3.40 -11.05
CA THR A 4 -12.58 -3.45 -12.51
C THR A 4 -11.75 -2.29 -13.07
N PRO A 5 -10.67 -2.55 -13.82
CA PRO A 5 -9.82 -1.49 -14.31
C PRO A 5 -10.54 -0.80 -15.46
N THR A 6 -10.75 0.50 -15.35
CA THR A 6 -11.14 1.32 -16.49
C THR A 6 -10.00 1.25 -17.52
N ALA A 7 -10.27 0.68 -18.69
CA ALA A 7 -9.29 0.64 -19.77
C ALA A 7 -9.11 2.08 -20.29
N GLU A 8 -8.08 2.77 -19.81
CA GLU A 8 -7.62 4.01 -20.43
C GLU A 8 -7.03 3.67 -21.80
N HIS A 9 -7.73 4.06 -22.87
CA HIS A 9 -7.16 4.02 -24.21
C HIS A 9 -6.14 5.17 -24.34
N ARG A 10 -4.88 4.86 -24.07
CA ARG A 10 -3.76 5.81 -24.21
C ARG A 10 -3.21 5.75 -25.64
N TYR A 11 -2.95 6.91 -26.22
CA TYR A 11 -2.20 7.02 -27.46
C TYR A 11 -0.71 6.85 -27.15
N GLU A 12 -0.19 5.65 -27.37
CA GLU A 12 1.23 5.29 -27.21
C GLU A 12 1.73 4.76 -28.56
N PRO A 13 2.26 5.63 -29.45
CA PRO A 13 2.77 5.20 -30.74
C PRO A 13 4.06 4.40 -30.59
N ASP A 14 4.20 3.33 -31.38
CA ASP A 14 5.39 2.47 -31.42
C ASP A 14 6.63 3.20 -31.97
N LEU A 15 6.41 4.30 -32.70
CA LEU A 15 7.46 5.12 -33.29
C LEU A 15 7.09 6.60 -33.14
N VAL A 16 8.00 7.37 -32.55
CA VAL A 16 7.94 8.84 -32.56
C VAL A 16 9.16 9.34 -33.31
N LEU A 17 8.95 10.01 -34.45
CA LEU A 17 10.03 10.57 -35.23
C LEU A 17 10.66 11.77 -34.51
N PRO A 18 11.98 11.97 -34.62
CA PRO A 18 12.61 13.17 -34.10
C PRO A 18 12.05 14.41 -34.81
N PRO A 19 11.84 15.52 -34.09
CA PRO A 19 11.30 16.76 -34.69
C PRO A 19 12.20 17.31 -35.80
N GLY A 20 13.48 16.91 -35.79
CA GLY A 20 14.44 17.17 -36.85
C GLY A 20 14.06 16.64 -38.23
N GLU A 21 13.33 15.53 -38.31
CA GLU A 21 12.82 15.00 -39.59
C GLU A 21 11.72 15.89 -40.14
N THR A 22 10.75 16.28 -39.31
CA THR A 22 9.72 17.26 -39.67
C THR A 22 10.34 18.59 -40.08
N LEU A 23 11.42 19.02 -39.42
CA LEU A 23 12.14 20.23 -39.80
C LEU A 23 12.73 20.13 -41.21
N VAL A 24 13.28 18.97 -41.59
CA VAL A 24 13.81 18.74 -42.95
C VAL A 24 12.70 18.84 -44.00
N GLU A 25 11.53 18.26 -43.74
CA GLU A 25 10.37 18.35 -44.63
C GLU A 25 9.93 19.81 -44.81
N VAL A 26 9.75 20.54 -43.70
CA VAL A 26 9.30 21.94 -43.72
C VAL A 26 10.25 22.86 -44.46
N ILE A 27 11.58 22.69 -44.31
CA ILE A 27 12.54 23.50 -45.07
C ILE A 27 12.60 23.09 -46.55
N ALA A 28 12.42 21.80 -46.87
CA ALA A 28 12.41 21.31 -48.24
C ALA A 28 11.21 21.86 -49.03
N GLU A 29 10.01 21.88 -48.45
CA GLU A 29 8.81 22.49 -49.03
C GLU A 29 9.01 23.98 -49.36
N ARG A 30 9.89 24.65 -48.61
CA ARG A 30 10.24 26.06 -48.78
C ARG A 30 11.45 26.29 -49.68
N GLY A 31 12.02 25.23 -50.27
CA GLY A 31 13.23 25.30 -51.10
C GLY A 31 14.47 25.76 -50.33
N MET A 32 14.51 25.55 -49.01
CA MET A 32 15.55 26.00 -48.10
C MET A 32 16.49 24.86 -47.73
N THR A 33 17.81 25.12 -47.73
CA THR A 33 18.81 24.15 -47.25
C THR A 33 19.04 24.30 -45.74
N GLN A 34 19.62 23.28 -45.08
CA GLN A 34 19.99 23.39 -43.66
C GLN A 34 21.01 24.51 -43.39
N ALA A 35 21.90 24.81 -44.35
CA ALA A 35 22.85 25.90 -44.25
C ALA A 35 22.17 27.28 -44.32
N GLU A 36 21.17 27.41 -45.20
CA GLU A 36 20.32 28.60 -45.31
C GLU A 36 19.50 28.78 -44.04
N LEU A 37 18.93 27.71 -43.48
CA LEU A 37 18.21 27.76 -42.19
C LEU A 37 19.14 28.25 -41.08
N ALA A 38 20.34 27.67 -40.97
CA ALA A 38 21.34 28.07 -39.98
C ALA A 38 21.66 29.57 -40.05
N ALA A 39 21.87 30.10 -41.26
CA ALA A 39 22.10 31.52 -41.48
C ALA A 39 20.91 32.39 -41.04
N ARG A 40 19.67 31.97 -41.32
CA ARG A 40 18.45 32.72 -40.98
C ARG A 40 18.12 32.70 -39.49
N THR A 41 18.38 31.58 -38.80
CA THR A 41 18.15 31.47 -37.35
C THR A 41 19.30 32.03 -36.53
N GLY A 42 20.45 32.33 -37.15
CA GLY A 42 21.69 32.69 -36.43
C GLY A 42 22.31 31.51 -35.66
N LEU A 43 21.92 30.28 -35.99
CA LEU A 43 22.45 29.06 -35.35
C LEU A 43 23.59 28.51 -36.21
N SER A 44 24.51 27.74 -35.60
CA SER A 44 25.54 27.07 -36.40
C SER A 44 24.94 25.95 -37.25
N ALA A 45 25.48 25.73 -38.45
CA ALA A 45 25.08 24.59 -39.29
C ALA A 45 25.28 23.24 -38.56
N LYS A 46 26.30 23.16 -37.70
CA LYS A 46 26.51 22.01 -36.80
C LYS A 46 25.31 21.79 -35.88
N HIS A 47 24.79 22.85 -35.25
CA HIS A 47 23.65 22.75 -34.34
C HIS A 47 22.36 22.35 -35.07
N ILE A 48 22.07 22.95 -36.23
CA ILE A 48 20.96 22.52 -37.09
C ILE A 48 21.09 21.03 -37.46
N ASN A 49 22.28 20.57 -37.85
CA ASN A 49 22.49 19.15 -38.15
C ASN A 49 22.26 18.22 -36.95
N GLN A 50 22.60 18.67 -35.74
CA GLN A 50 22.35 17.90 -34.51
C GLN A 50 20.85 17.84 -34.17
N ILE A 51 20.09 18.92 -34.42
CA ILE A 51 18.63 18.93 -34.29
C ILE A 51 18.01 17.94 -35.27
N VAL A 52 18.44 17.99 -36.54
CA VAL A 52 17.96 17.07 -37.59
C VAL A 52 18.20 15.61 -37.22
N LYS A 53 19.32 15.30 -36.57
CA LYS A 53 19.65 13.94 -36.09
C LYS A 53 18.96 13.56 -34.77
N GLY A 54 18.13 14.42 -34.19
CA GLY A 54 17.50 14.18 -32.88
C GLY A 54 18.46 14.24 -31.69
N ILE A 55 19.73 14.62 -31.89
CA ILE A 55 20.75 14.66 -30.82
C ILE A 55 20.62 15.95 -30.01
N ALA A 56 20.52 17.11 -30.67
CA ALA A 56 20.31 18.39 -30.00
C ALA A 56 18.80 18.64 -29.85
N PRO A 57 18.34 19.10 -28.67
CA PRO A 57 16.93 19.39 -28.47
C PRO A 57 16.51 20.71 -29.14
N ILE A 58 15.26 20.77 -29.59
CA ILE A 58 14.61 22.04 -29.90
C ILE A 58 14.14 22.68 -28.58
N THR A 59 14.97 23.55 -28.02
CA THR A 59 14.61 24.35 -26.83
C THR A 59 13.51 25.37 -27.17
N PRO A 60 12.83 25.96 -26.16
CA PRO A 60 11.86 27.03 -26.40
C PRO A 60 12.43 28.19 -27.23
N ASP A 61 13.68 28.59 -27.00
CA ASP A 61 14.35 29.64 -27.77
C ASP A 61 14.59 29.21 -29.22
N THR A 62 15.07 27.98 -29.43
CA THR A 62 15.24 27.43 -30.78
C THR A 62 13.89 27.33 -31.50
N ALA A 63 12.81 26.98 -30.82
CA ALA A 63 11.47 26.92 -31.39
C ALA A 63 10.98 28.29 -31.88
N LEU A 64 11.27 29.39 -31.16
CA LEU A 64 10.95 30.76 -31.59
C LEU A 64 11.76 31.19 -32.82
N LEU A 65 13.04 30.79 -32.89
CA LEU A 65 13.88 31.01 -34.08
C LEU A 65 13.35 30.23 -35.29
N LEU A 66 12.95 28.98 -35.09
CA LEU A 66 12.34 28.16 -36.13
C LEU A 66 10.99 28.72 -36.56
N GLU A 67 10.15 29.23 -35.66
CA GLU A 67 8.90 29.90 -36.01
C GLU A 67 9.12 31.10 -36.90
N SER A 68 10.09 31.95 -36.55
CA SER A 68 10.43 33.15 -37.32
C SER A 68 10.91 32.84 -38.73
N THR A 69 11.46 31.65 -38.97
CA THR A 69 12.07 31.26 -40.26
C THR A 69 11.18 30.31 -41.09
N THR A 70 10.46 29.41 -40.42
CA THR A 70 9.62 28.37 -41.02
C THR A 70 8.14 28.71 -41.00
N GLY A 71 7.70 29.72 -40.25
CA GLY A 71 6.29 30.06 -40.06
C GLY A 71 5.46 29.02 -39.31
N VAL A 72 6.04 27.89 -38.91
CA VAL A 72 5.40 26.88 -38.06
C VAL A 72 5.55 27.33 -36.61
N SER A 73 4.44 27.41 -35.87
CA SER A 73 4.46 27.99 -34.52
C SER A 73 5.47 27.30 -33.59
N ALA A 74 6.12 28.06 -32.69
CA ALA A 74 7.05 27.51 -31.72
C ALA A 74 6.41 26.41 -30.87
N ARG A 75 5.11 26.54 -30.57
CA ARG A 75 4.32 25.54 -29.84
C ARG A 75 4.31 24.17 -30.53
N VAL A 76 4.21 24.13 -31.86
CA VAL A 76 4.24 22.87 -32.61
C VAL A 76 5.60 22.20 -32.45
N TRP A 77 6.69 22.95 -32.63
CA TRP A 77 8.04 22.44 -32.46
C TRP A 77 8.30 21.92 -31.05
N SER A 78 7.89 22.66 -30.02
CA SER A 78 8.02 22.23 -28.63
C SER A 78 7.22 20.95 -28.35
N ASN A 79 6.00 20.83 -28.88
CA ASN A 79 5.19 19.62 -28.69
C ASN A 79 5.83 18.38 -29.34
N LEU A 80 6.40 18.54 -30.54
CA LEU A 80 7.12 17.44 -31.22
C LEU A 80 8.36 17.03 -30.43
N GLU A 81 9.14 18.00 -29.92
CA GLU A 81 10.30 17.73 -29.08
C GLU A 81 9.92 17.01 -27.78
N ILE A 82 8.88 17.48 -27.09
CA ILE A 82 8.39 16.84 -25.86
C ILE A 82 7.99 15.39 -26.14
N ALA A 83 7.20 15.16 -27.18
CA ALA A 83 6.74 13.82 -27.54
C ALA A 83 7.93 12.87 -27.84
N TYR A 84 8.91 13.34 -28.62
CA TYR A 84 10.10 12.56 -28.97
C TYR A 84 10.95 12.22 -27.74
N ARG A 85 11.26 13.22 -26.90
CA ARG A 85 12.09 13.01 -25.70
C ARG A 85 11.40 12.14 -24.66
N GLU A 86 10.09 12.27 -24.51
CA GLU A 86 9.31 11.38 -23.64
C GLU A 86 9.38 9.93 -24.13
N HIS A 87 9.22 9.71 -25.44
CA HIS A 87 9.32 8.37 -26.04
C HIS A 87 10.70 7.75 -25.81
N GLU A 88 11.78 8.47 -26.10
CA GLU A 88 13.17 8.02 -25.85
C GLU A 88 13.39 7.69 -24.37
N SER A 89 12.93 8.56 -23.46
CA SER A 89 13.06 8.32 -22.01
C SER A 89 12.28 7.08 -21.56
N ARG A 90 11.13 6.78 -22.18
CA ARG A 90 10.35 5.57 -21.88
C ARG A 90 11.06 4.31 -22.37
N LEU A 91 11.68 4.35 -23.55
CA LEU A 91 12.49 3.24 -24.07
C LEU A 91 13.71 2.96 -23.18
N GLU A 92 14.43 4.00 -22.76
CA GLU A 92 15.54 3.84 -21.82
C GLU A 92 15.07 3.28 -20.47
N GLN A 93 13.95 3.75 -19.95
CA GLN A 93 13.39 3.24 -18.69
C GLN A 93 12.96 1.78 -18.84
N ALA A 94 12.31 1.41 -19.94
CA ALA A 94 11.96 0.04 -20.28
C ALA A 94 13.20 -0.87 -20.29
N ALA A 95 14.25 -0.48 -21.01
CA ALA A 95 15.50 -1.23 -21.08
C ALA A 95 16.18 -1.39 -19.70
N ARG A 96 16.10 -0.38 -18.82
CA ARG A 96 16.60 -0.50 -17.44
C ARG A 96 15.78 -1.48 -16.61
N LEU A 97 14.45 -1.46 -16.74
CA LEU A 97 13.56 -2.38 -16.04
C LEU A 97 13.67 -3.82 -16.55
N GLU A 98 14.04 -4.03 -17.82
CA GLU A 98 14.31 -5.38 -18.34
C GLU A 98 15.41 -6.11 -17.55
N ALA A 99 16.37 -5.38 -16.98
CA ALA A 99 17.40 -5.95 -16.13
C ALA A 99 16.87 -6.45 -14.77
N ASP A 100 15.70 -5.98 -14.34
CA ASP A 100 15.05 -6.32 -13.06
C ASP A 100 13.92 -7.36 -13.23
N LEU A 101 13.82 -8.05 -14.38
CA LEU A 101 12.69 -8.96 -14.65
C LEU A 101 12.60 -10.15 -13.68
N ASP A 102 13.74 -10.61 -13.17
CA ASP A 102 13.83 -11.67 -12.16
C ASP A 102 13.13 -11.30 -10.84
N TRP A 103 13.03 -10.00 -10.52
CA TRP A 103 12.28 -9.52 -9.36
C TRP A 103 10.83 -10.00 -9.33
N LEU A 104 10.21 -10.22 -10.50
CA LEU A 104 8.83 -10.71 -10.56
C LEU A 104 8.65 -12.06 -9.86
N GLU A 105 9.70 -12.88 -9.77
CA GLU A 105 9.66 -14.20 -9.11
C GLU A 105 9.63 -14.09 -7.57
N GLU A 106 10.12 -12.98 -7.00
CA GLU A 106 10.14 -12.74 -5.56
C GLU A 106 8.82 -12.15 -5.03
N LEU A 107 7.88 -11.81 -5.92
CA LEU A 107 6.65 -11.10 -5.60
C LEU A 107 5.40 -11.97 -5.77
N PRO A 108 4.31 -11.70 -5.02
CA PRO A 108 3.04 -12.42 -5.13
C PRO A 108 2.23 -11.97 -6.38
N ILE A 109 2.83 -11.94 -7.57
CA ILE A 109 2.26 -11.35 -8.80
C ILE A 109 0.88 -11.92 -9.13
N ASN A 110 0.76 -13.26 -9.15
CA ASN A 110 -0.51 -13.92 -9.49
C ASN A 110 -1.63 -13.54 -8.52
N GLU A 111 -1.30 -13.31 -7.25
CA GLU A 111 -2.28 -12.92 -6.25
C GLU A 111 -2.68 -11.45 -6.38
N LEU A 112 -1.71 -10.57 -6.65
CA LEU A 112 -1.98 -9.16 -6.93
C LEU A 112 -2.87 -8.99 -8.18
N ILE A 113 -2.62 -9.77 -9.24
CA ILE A 113 -3.49 -9.80 -10.43
C ILE A 113 -4.89 -10.28 -10.08
N ARG A 114 -5.00 -11.44 -9.41
CA ARG A 114 -6.29 -12.03 -9.04
C ARG A 114 -7.13 -11.09 -8.16
N LYS A 115 -6.48 -10.31 -7.30
CA LYS A 115 -7.14 -9.32 -6.43
C LYS A 115 -7.35 -7.96 -7.11
N GLY A 116 -6.88 -7.76 -8.34
CA GLY A 116 -7.06 -6.53 -9.11
C GLY A 116 -6.14 -5.37 -8.72
N TRP A 117 -5.05 -5.64 -8.00
CA TRP A 117 -4.06 -4.63 -7.61
C TRP A 117 -3.09 -4.28 -8.74
N ILE A 118 -2.81 -5.24 -9.63
CA ILE A 118 -2.00 -5.03 -10.83
C ILE A 118 -2.69 -5.67 -12.03
N GLN A 119 -2.43 -5.14 -13.23
CA GLN A 119 -2.89 -5.73 -14.47
C GLN A 119 -2.04 -6.94 -14.86
N LYS A 120 -2.63 -7.90 -15.59
CA LYS A 120 -1.89 -9.05 -16.13
C LYS A 120 -0.80 -8.63 -17.12
N GLY A 121 -0.98 -7.50 -17.82
CA GLY A 121 -0.05 -7.03 -18.84
C GLY A 121 0.02 -7.94 -20.08
N ALA A 122 0.54 -7.43 -21.19
CA ALA A 122 0.79 -8.23 -22.38
C ALA A 122 2.17 -8.94 -22.29
N SER A 123 3.15 -8.29 -21.65
CA SER A 123 4.51 -8.78 -21.47
C SER A 123 4.94 -8.87 -19.99
N PRO A 124 6.04 -9.58 -19.67
CA PRO A 124 6.67 -9.50 -18.35
C PRO A 124 7.08 -8.07 -17.96
N LEU A 125 7.56 -7.29 -18.92
CA LEU A 125 7.93 -5.89 -18.69
C LEU A 125 6.72 -5.04 -18.29
N ASP A 126 5.56 -5.23 -18.93
CA ASP A 126 4.32 -4.54 -18.55
C ASP A 126 3.91 -4.85 -17.12
N ARG A 127 4.09 -6.12 -16.70
CA ARG A 127 3.82 -6.54 -15.32
C ARG A 127 4.77 -5.84 -14.35
N LEU A 128 6.05 -5.75 -14.69
CA LEU A 128 7.05 -5.09 -13.85
C LEU A 128 6.78 -3.58 -13.72
N VAL A 129 6.35 -2.93 -14.81
CA VAL A 129 5.85 -1.55 -14.77
C VAL A 129 4.62 -1.44 -13.85
N GLY A 130 3.69 -2.40 -13.94
CA GLY A 130 2.54 -2.50 -13.04
C GLY A 130 2.93 -2.66 -11.57
N VAL A 131 3.95 -3.48 -11.28
CA VAL A 131 4.54 -3.68 -9.94
C VAL A 131 5.14 -2.37 -9.43
N CYS A 132 5.94 -1.67 -10.25
CA CYS A 132 6.53 -0.39 -9.89
C CYS A 132 5.45 0.64 -9.53
N LYS A 133 4.39 0.75 -10.35
CA LYS A 133 3.23 1.61 -10.08
C LYS A 133 2.51 1.22 -8.79
N PHE A 134 2.25 -0.07 -8.59
CA PHE A 134 1.59 -0.58 -7.39
C PHE A 134 2.37 -0.24 -6.12
N PHE A 135 3.68 -0.51 -6.10
CA PHE A 135 4.53 -0.20 -4.95
C PHE A 135 4.91 1.28 -4.82
N GLY A 136 4.65 2.10 -5.84
CA GLY A 136 5.02 3.52 -5.85
C GLY A 136 6.53 3.74 -5.95
N VAL A 137 7.24 2.89 -6.70
CA VAL A 137 8.71 2.88 -6.80
C VAL A 137 9.17 2.90 -8.26
N ALA A 138 10.38 3.39 -8.52
CA ALA A 138 10.91 3.51 -9.88
C ALA A 138 11.51 2.21 -10.46
N ASN A 139 12.02 1.32 -9.59
CA ASN A 139 12.74 0.09 -9.95
C ASN A 139 12.94 -0.79 -8.70
N ARG A 140 13.61 -1.94 -8.85
CA ARG A 140 13.92 -2.85 -7.73
C ARG A 140 14.74 -2.19 -6.63
N ALA A 141 15.79 -1.45 -6.97
CA ALA A 141 16.65 -0.81 -5.98
C ALA A 141 15.88 0.18 -5.07
N ALA A 142 14.95 0.95 -5.64
CA ALA A 142 14.05 1.81 -4.89
C ALA A 142 13.09 1.00 -4.00
N TRP A 143 12.57 -0.13 -4.50
CA TRP A 143 11.78 -1.05 -3.68
C TRP A 143 12.58 -1.58 -2.49
N ASP A 144 13.84 -1.95 -2.71
CA ASP A 144 14.70 -2.45 -1.64
C ASP A 144 14.91 -1.39 -0.54
N ALA A 145 15.06 -0.12 -0.91
CA ALA A 145 15.23 0.98 0.03
C ALA A 145 13.97 1.26 0.87
N VAL A 146 12.79 1.17 0.26
CA VAL A 146 11.52 1.53 0.90
C VAL A 146 10.85 0.36 1.61
N TRP A 147 10.84 -0.81 0.97
CA TRP A 147 10.03 -1.97 1.41
C TRP A 147 10.87 -3.12 1.96
N HIS A 148 12.15 -3.26 1.57
CA HIS A 148 13.00 -4.37 2.03
C HIS A 148 13.91 -3.99 3.21
N LYS A 149 14.30 -2.71 3.33
CA LYS A 149 15.25 -2.20 4.34
C LYS A 149 14.70 -1.53 5.60
N PRO A 150 13.39 -1.33 5.85
CA PRO A 150 12.97 -0.85 7.16
C PRO A 150 13.32 -1.86 8.25
N THR A 151 14.20 -1.45 9.16
CA THR A 151 14.69 -2.25 10.31
C THR A 151 13.55 -2.87 11.12
N ALA A 152 12.38 -2.23 11.13
CA ALA A 152 11.13 -2.71 11.72
C ALA A 152 10.59 -4.03 11.13
N TYR A 153 10.77 -4.29 9.83
CA TYR A 153 10.21 -5.49 9.20
C TYR A 153 10.92 -6.79 9.58
N ARG A 154 12.22 -6.69 9.89
CA ARG A 154 13.13 -7.84 10.04
C ARG A 154 12.94 -8.64 11.32
N THR A 155 12.18 -8.12 12.30
CA THR A 155 11.89 -8.85 13.54
C THR A 155 10.82 -9.91 13.35
N SER A 156 9.95 -9.78 12.35
CA SER A 156 8.93 -10.78 12.02
C SER A 156 9.54 -11.95 11.22
N LYS A 157 9.30 -13.18 11.65
CA LYS A 157 9.67 -14.42 10.94
C LYS A 157 9.01 -14.51 9.56
N ALA A 158 7.77 -14.05 9.45
CA ALA A 158 7.00 -13.93 8.23
C ALA A 158 7.75 -13.13 7.14
N PHE A 159 8.22 -11.93 7.48
CA PHE A 159 8.96 -11.08 6.55
C PHE A 159 10.28 -11.72 6.12
N SER A 160 11.00 -12.36 7.05
CA SER A 160 12.25 -13.05 6.73
C SER A 160 12.06 -14.19 5.71
N SER A 161 10.86 -14.77 5.65
CA SER A 161 10.55 -15.89 4.76
C SER A 161 10.00 -15.45 3.40
N HIS A 162 9.15 -14.41 3.36
CA HIS A 162 8.48 -13.94 2.14
C HIS A 162 8.34 -12.40 2.12
N PRO A 163 9.43 -11.65 1.93
CA PRO A 163 9.43 -10.19 2.02
C PRO A 163 8.51 -9.53 0.99
N GLY A 164 8.45 -10.06 -0.24
CA GLY A 164 7.57 -9.56 -1.29
C GLY A 164 6.07 -9.66 -0.95
N ALA A 165 5.67 -10.74 -0.28
CA ALA A 165 4.27 -10.94 0.13
C ALA A 165 3.86 -10.01 1.27
N VAL A 166 4.75 -9.82 2.26
CA VAL A 166 4.53 -8.87 3.34
C VAL A 166 4.47 -7.44 2.82
N ALA A 167 5.45 -7.02 2.01
CA ALA A 167 5.48 -5.69 1.41
C ALA A 167 4.20 -5.40 0.60
N ALA A 168 3.75 -6.38 -0.19
CA ALA A 168 2.51 -6.27 -0.95
C ALA A 168 1.30 -6.05 -0.04
N TRP A 169 1.18 -6.83 1.05
CA TRP A 169 0.08 -6.67 2.00
C TRP A 169 0.13 -5.28 2.66
N LEU A 170 1.30 -4.82 3.12
CA LEU A 170 1.45 -3.49 3.70
C LEU A 170 1.07 -2.38 2.72
N ARG A 171 1.56 -2.47 1.48
CA ARG A 171 1.26 -1.48 0.44
C ARG A 171 -0.23 -1.38 0.14
N ILE A 172 -0.96 -2.50 0.15
CA ILE A 172 -2.41 -2.50 0.01
C ILE A 172 -3.05 -1.64 1.12
N GLY A 173 -2.68 -1.88 2.38
CA GLY A 173 -3.22 -1.10 3.50
C GLY A 173 -2.86 0.39 3.41
N GLU A 174 -1.70 0.74 2.85
CA GLU A 174 -1.33 2.14 2.61
C GLU A 174 -2.23 2.80 1.55
N ILE A 175 -2.47 2.11 0.42
CA ILE A 175 -3.33 2.61 -0.65
C ILE A 175 -4.76 2.80 -0.15
N GLU A 176 -5.28 1.86 0.63
CA GLU A 176 -6.63 1.95 1.18
C GLU A 176 -6.76 3.01 2.25
N ALA A 177 -5.79 3.12 3.14
CA ALA A 177 -5.79 4.15 4.16
C ALA A 177 -5.65 5.57 3.58
N ALA A 178 -5.03 5.72 2.41
CA ALA A 178 -4.97 6.98 1.70
C ALA A 178 -6.34 7.46 1.19
N ALA A 179 -7.29 6.54 0.97
CA ALA A 179 -8.64 6.87 0.52
C ALA A 179 -9.59 7.25 1.68
N ILE A 180 -9.16 7.10 2.94
CA ILE A 180 -9.96 7.36 4.14
C ILE A 180 -9.59 8.73 4.71
N ASP A 181 -10.57 9.63 4.75
CA ASP A 181 -10.48 10.90 5.46
C ASP A 181 -10.34 10.65 6.96
N CYS A 182 -9.42 11.36 7.59
CA CYS A 182 -8.99 11.06 8.96
C CYS A 182 -8.57 12.38 9.63
N ALA A 183 -9.03 12.58 10.87
CA ALA A 183 -8.61 13.72 11.68
C ALA A 183 -7.13 13.58 12.10
N PRO A 184 -6.50 14.65 12.61
CA PRO A 184 -5.20 14.54 13.27
C PRO A 184 -5.28 13.66 14.52
N PHE A 185 -4.21 12.90 14.78
CA PHE A 185 -4.15 11.95 15.88
C PHE A 185 -4.36 12.60 17.25
N ASP A 186 -5.40 12.15 17.94
CA ASP A 186 -5.72 12.51 19.31
C ASP A 186 -5.54 11.29 20.23
N ARG A 187 -4.46 11.33 21.01
CA ARG A 187 -4.13 10.30 21.99
C ARG A 187 -5.18 10.20 23.11
N ALA A 188 -5.71 11.33 23.57
CA ALA A 188 -6.69 11.35 24.65
C ALA A 188 -8.01 10.80 24.14
N GLY A 189 -8.48 11.31 22.99
CA GLY A 189 -9.66 10.81 22.29
C GLY A 189 -9.59 9.31 22.00
N LEU A 190 -8.44 8.78 21.56
CA LEU A 190 -8.28 7.34 21.35
C LEU A 190 -8.43 6.54 22.66
N ASN A 191 -7.85 7.00 23.78
CA ASN A 191 -8.01 6.32 25.07
C ASN A 191 -9.46 6.32 25.55
N ASP A 192 -10.16 7.45 25.38
CA ASP A 192 -11.57 7.60 25.75
C ASP A 192 -12.49 6.74 24.86
N LEU A 193 -12.08 6.46 23.63
CA LEU A 193 -12.81 5.63 22.67
C LEU A 193 -12.67 4.11 22.94
N LEU A 194 -11.60 3.65 23.60
CA LEU A 194 -11.34 2.21 23.82
C LEU A 194 -12.51 1.44 24.47
N PRO A 195 -13.19 1.96 25.51
CA PRO A 195 -14.34 1.27 26.10
C PRO A 195 -15.51 1.09 25.13
N GLU A 196 -15.73 2.06 24.23
CA GLU A 196 -16.78 1.98 23.21
C GLU A 196 -16.44 0.91 22.15
N LEU A 197 -15.19 0.89 21.66
CA LEU A 197 -14.74 -0.14 20.72
C LEU A 197 -14.82 -1.54 21.35
N ARG A 198 -14.46 -1.66 22.63
CA ARG A 198 -14.59 -2.91 23.39
C ARG A 198 -16.03 -3.37 23.49
N ALA A 199 -16.98 -2.45 23.65
CA ALA A 199 -18.41 -2.77 23.68
C ALA A 199 -18.93 -3.25 22.31
N LEU A 200 -18.31 -2.89 21.19
CA LEU A 200 -18.69 -3.42 19.86
C LEU A 200 -18.50 -4.94 19.75
N THR A 201 -17.65 -5.53 20.60
CA THR A 201 -17.33 -6.96 20.52
C THR A 201 -18.56 -7.88 20.69
N VAL A 202 -19.62 -7.43 21.37
CA VAL A 202 -20.83 -8.23 21.58
C VAL A 202 -21.73 -8.33 20.34
N ASP A 203 -21.55 -7.43 19.36
CA ASP A 203 -22.34 -7.45 18.13
C ASP A 203 -21.76 -8.49 17.15
N PRO A 204 -22.50 -9.56 16.82
CA PRO A 204 -21.99 -10.59 15.94
C PRO A 204 -21.95 -10.16 14.46
N ASP A 205 -22.52 -9.03 14.07
CA ASP A 205 -22.65 -8.65 12.65
C ASP A 205 -21.65 -7.56 12.25
N PRO A 206 -20.56 -7.90 11.52
CA PRO A 206 -19.57 -6.93 11.07
C PRO A 206 -20.16 -5.77 10.26
N SER A 207 -21.26 -5.98 9.53
CA SER A 207 -21.87 -4.90 8.74
C SER A 207 -22.39 -3.75 9.61
N ARG A 208 -22.68 -4.01 10.89
CA ARG A 208 -23.20 -3.00 11.83
C ARG A 208 -22.09 -2.28 12.58
N TRP A 209 -21.06 -2.99 13.02
CA TRP A 209 -20.01 -2.40 13.86
C TRP A 209 -18.76 -1.98 13.09
N TRP A 210 -18.44 -2.58 11.94
CA TRP A 210 -17.23 -2.23 11.17
C TRP A 210 -17.23 -0.78 10.68
N PRO A 211 -18.30 -0.25 10.06
CA PRO A 211 -18.33 1.16 9.64
C PRO A 211 -18.23 2.12 10.82
N ARG A 212 -18.83 1.76 11.96
CA ARG A 212 -18.79 2.55 13.20
C ARG A 212 -17.37 2.60 13.76
N LEU A 213 -16.72 1.44 13.87
CA LEU A 213 -15.35 1.32 14.33
C LEU A 213 -14.39 2.13 13.46
N VAL A 214 -14.49 1.99 12.13
CA VAL A 214 -13.63 2.74 11.19
C VAL A 214 -13.88 4.24 11.32
N GLY A 215 -15.15 4.68 11.38
CA GLY A 215 -15.50 6.09 11.52
C GLY A 215 -15.00 6.70 12.83
N GLN A 216 -15.28 6.06 13.96
CA GLN A 216 -14.86 6.54 15.28
C GLN A 216 -13.33 6.59 15.42
N CYS A 217 -12.61 5.58 14.93
CA CYS A 217 -11.15 5.61 14.91
C CYS A 217 -10.61 6.75 14.03
N ALA A 218 -11.23 7.00 12.87
CA ALA A 218 -10.81 8.06 11.95
C ALA A 218 -11.00 9.47 12.57
N GLU A 219 -12.02 9.66 13.41
CA GLU A 219 -12.26 10.91 14.16
C GLU A 219 -11.14 11.24 15.16
N VAL A 220 -10.39 10.24 15.63
CA VAL A 220 -9.25 10.39 16.56
C VAL A 220 -7.89 10.17 15.88
N GLY A 221 -7.88 10.15 14.55
CA GLY A 221 -6.66 10.07 13.74
C GLY A 221 -6.05 8.67 13.58
N VAL A 222 -6.87 7.63 13.72
CA VAL A 222 -6.49 6.23 13.44
C VAL A 222 -7.32 5.68 12.29
N VAL A 223 -6.68 5.37 11.17
CA VAL A 223 -7.34 4.63 10.10
C VAL A 223 -7.23 3.13 10.36
N VAL A 224 -8.35 2.44 10.33
CA VAL A 224 -8.41 0.98 10.45
C VAL A 224 -8.82 0.39 9.12
N VAL A 225 -8.02 -0.53 8.59
CA VAL A 225 -8.33 -1.28 7.37
C VAL A 225 -8.22 -2.78 7.66
N ALA A 226 -9.06 -3.60 7.02
CA ALA A 226 -9.02 -5.04 7.17
C ALA A 226 -9.00 -5.72 5.80
N GLU A 227 -7.92 -6.44 5.53
CA GLU A 227 -7.63 -6.93 4.19
C GLU A 227 -7.49 -8.44 4.13
N PRO A 228 -8.03 -9.10 3.09
CA PRO A 228 -7.80 -10.52 2.89
C PRO A 228 -6.30 -10.81 2.71
N GLU A 229 -5.83 -11.88 3.35
CA GLU A 229 -4.42 -12.29 3.32
C GLU A 229 -3.84 -12.29 1.90
N ILE A 230 -2.58 -11.85 1.78
CA ILE A 230 -1.68 -12.18 0.67
C ILE A 230 -0.93 -13.45 1.06
N LYS A 231 -1.09 -14.52 0.27
CA LYS A 231 -0.44 -15.82 0.52
C LYS A 231 1.06 -15.61 0.66
N GLY A 232 1.63 -16.23 1.69
CA GLY A 232 3.04 -16.09 2.03
C GLY A 232 3.32 -14.98 3.04
N ALA A 233 2.48 -13.95 3.15
CA ALA A 233 2.70 -12.87 4.12
C ALA A 233 2.58 -13.38 5.56
N ARG A 234 1.58 -14.21 5.88
CA ARG A 234 1.38 -14.82 7.21
C ARG A 234 1.37 -13.84 8.40
N ILE A 235 0.86 -12.64 8.18
CA ILE A 235 0.71 -11.58 9.20
C ILE A 235 -0.72 -11.58 9.73
N ASN A 236 -0.87 -11.26 11.02
CA ASN A 236 -2.16 -11.08 11.68
C ASN A 236 -2.58 -9.60 11.68
N GLY A 237 -1.64 -8.70 11.97
CA GLY A 237 -1.88 -7.26 12.03
C GLY A 237 -0.59 -6.47 11.88
N ALA A 238 -0.74 -5.18 11.61
CA ALA A 238 0.35 -4.22 11.66
C ALA A 238 -0.15 -2.83 12.06
N ALA A 239 0.64 -2.13 12.86
CA ALA A 239 0.42 -0.75 13.27
C ALA A 239 1.59 0.12 12.78
N ARG A 240 1.29 1.22 12.09
CA ARG A 240 2.32 2.17 11.64
C ARG A 240 1.77 3.57 11.44
N TRP A 241 2.66 4.55 11.41
CA TRP A 241 2.32 5.94 11.14
C TRP A 241 2.50 6.23 9.64
N LEU A 242 1.43 6.72 8.99
CA LEU A 242 1.47 7.14 7.59
C LEU A 242 2.00 8.58 7.47
N THR A 243 1.65 9.41 8.43
CA THR A 243 2.15 10.77 8.62
C THR A 243 2.42 10.98 10.12
N HIS A 244 2.93 12.15 10.50
CA HIS A 244 3.16 12.49 11.91
C HIS A 244 1.89 12.48 12.79
N ASP A 245 0.72 12.54 12.19
CA ASP A 245 -0.60 12.72 12.80
C ASP A 245 -1.66 11.75 12.27
N LYS A 246 -1.30 10.76 11.44
CA LYS A 246 -2.23 9.73 10.95
C LYS A 246 -1.64 8.35 11.19
N ALA A 247 -2.25 7.60 12.12
CA ALA A 247 -1.91 6.20 12.37
C ALA A 247 -2.72 5.27 11.47
N LEU A 248 -2.14 4.14 11.10
CA LEU A 248 -2.78 3.05 10.39
C LEU A 248 -2.70 1.78 11.24
N VAL A 249 -3.85 1.19 11.50
CA VAL A 249 -4.01 -0.19 11.96
C VAL A 249 -4.52 -1.03 10.80
N GLN A 250 -3.71 -1.98 10.37
CA GLN A 250 -4.01 -2.87 9.27
C GLN A 250 -4.21 -4.29 9.80
N LEU A 251 -5.40 -4.86 9.58
CA LEU A 251 -5.77 -6.18 10.07
C LEU A 251 -5.82 -7.20 8.94
N SER A 252 -5.40 -8.43 9.22
CA SER A 252 -5.45 -9.54 8.26
C SER A 252 -6.70 -10.38 8.47
N LEU A 253 -7.51 -10.54 7.43
CA LEU A 253 -8.68 -11.41 7.45
C LEU A 253 -8.35 -12.90 7.24
N ARG A 254 -7.11 -13.31 7.52
CA ARG A 254 -6.67 -14.71 7.52
C ARG A 254 -7.40 -15.52 8.59
N HIS A 255 -7.34 -15.03 9.83
CA HIS A 255 -7.93 -15.66 11.01
C HIS A 255 -9.16 -14.87 11.44
N ARG A 256 -10.27 -15.11 10.73
CA ARG A 256 -11.55 -14.39 10.95
C ARG A 256 -12.28 -14.80 12.23
N TRP A 257 -11.64 -15.52 13.14
CA TRP A 257 -12.27 -15.87 14.40
C TRP A 257 -12.32 -14.65 15.29
N SER A 258 -13.45 -14.42 15.93
CA SER A 258 -13.76 -13.20 16.68
C SER A 258 -12.73 -12.91 17.77
N ASP A 259 -12.24 -13.94 18.46
CA ASP A 259 -11.22 -13.80 19.50
C ASP A 259 -9.88 -13.31 18.94
N ILE A 260 -9.44 -13.89 17.82
CA ILE A 260 -8.18 -13.51 17.17
C ILE A 260 -8.30 -12.10 16.61
N PHE A 261 -9.38 -11.81 15.88
CA PHE A 261 -9.59 -10.50 15.26
C PHE A 261 -9.60 -9.37 16.31
N TRP A 262 -10.40 -9.51 17.37
CA TRP A 262 -10.51 -8.47 18.39
C TRP A 262 -9.21 -8.32 19.17
N PHE A 263 -8.55 -9.42 19.53
CA PHE A 263 -7.25 -9.35 20.20
C PHE A 263 -6.22 -8.62 19.34
N THR A 264 -6.10 -8.97 18.05
CA THR A 264 -5.19 -8.31 17.13
C THR A 264 -5.51 -6.82 17.00
N LEU A 265 -6.78 -6.42 16.84
CA LEU A 265 -7.15 -5.00 16.80
C LEU A 265 -6.63 -4.23 18.02
N PHE A 266 -6.94 -4.71 19.23
CA PHE A 266 -6.55 -4.01 20.45
C PHE A 266 -5.04 -4.06 20.70
N HIS A 267 -4.35 -5.11 20.23
CA HIS A 267 -2.90 -5.20 20.24
C HIS A 267 -2.28 -4.13 19.32
N GLU A 268 -2.78 -3.97 18.10
CA GLU A 268 -2.31 -2.94 17.18
C GLU A 268 -2.61 -1.52 17.69
N LEU A 269 -3.78 -1.29 18.31
CA LEU A 269 -4.08 -0.03 19.00
C LEU A 269 -3.13 0.21 20.20
N GLY A 270 -2.75 -0.86 20.89
CA GLY A 270 -1.71 -0.84 21.91
C GLY A 270 -0.39 -0.32 21.36
N HIS A 271 0.03 -0.75 20.18
CA HIS A 271 1.24 -0.21 19.53
C HIS A 271 1.13 1.29 19.23
N VAL A 272 -0.01 1.75 18.71
CA VAL A 272 -0.25 3.17 18.42
C VAL A 272 -0.17 4.02 19.69
N LEU A 273 -0.67 3.51 20.82
CA LEU A 273 -0.68 4.20 22.10
C LEU A 273 0.67 4.11 22.83
N LEU A 274 1.27 2.94 22.96
CA LEU A 274 2.40 2.75 23.87
C LEU A 274 3.75 3.08 23.25
N HIS A 275 3.86 3.02 21.92
CA HIS A 275 5.17 3.03 21.25
C HIS A 275 5.38 4.25 20.35
N SER A 276 6.62 4.45 19.89
CA SER A 276 7.05 5.65 19.17
C SER A 276 6.44 5.74 17.77
N LYS A 277 6.17 6.97 17.32
CA LYS A 277 5.64 7.24 15.98
C LYS A 277 6.58 6.89 14.82
N LYS A 278 7.88 6.73 15.11
CA LYS A 278 8.88 6.36 14.10
C LYS A 278 8.93 4.87 13.84
N ASP A 279 8.25 4.10 14.68
CA ASP A 279 8.30 2.66 14.64
C ASP A 279 7.08 2.13 13.88
N MET A 280 7.30 1.02 13.20
CA MET A 280 6.28 0.26 12.51
C MET A 280 6.33 -1.14 13.08
N PHE A 281 5.16 -1.69 13.37
CA PHE A 281 5.02 -2.95 14.08
C PHE A 281 4.26 -3.93 13.19
N ILE A 282 4.76 -5.17 13.12
CA ILE A 282 4.14 -6.25 12.37
C ILE A 282 4.02 -7.45 13.31
N ASN A 283 2.78 -7.82 13.61
CA ASN A 283 2.48 -8.97 14.44
C ASN A 283 2.42 -10.26 13.60
N ASP A 284 3.33 -11.18 13.91
CA ASP A 284 3.39 -12.53 13.35
C ASP A 284 3.55 -13.62 14.41
N VAL A 285 3.47 -14.88 13.98
CA VAL A 285 3.51 -16.02 14.91
C VAL A 285 4.94 -16.24 15.43
N GLY A 286 5.28 -15.59 16.54
CA GLY A 286 6.40 -15.97 17.42
C GLY A 286 7.55 -14.98 17.54
N ALA A 287 7.30 -13.68 17.41
CA ALA A 287 8.20 -12.62 17.85
C ALA A 287 7.93 -12.26 19.33
N HIS A 288 8.97 -12.25 20.17
CA HIS A 288 8.85 -11.88 21.59
C HIS A 288 9.90 -10.81 21.92
N SER A 289 9.57 -9.56 21.60
CA SER A 289 10.31 -8.40 22.09
C SER A 289 9.57 -7.78 23.29
N GLY A 290 10.23 -6.90 24.07
CA GLY A 290 9.55 -6.20 25.17
C GLY A 290 8.35 -5.38 24.72
N VAL A 291 8.45 -4.76 23.54
CA VAL A 291 7.37 -3.99 22.89
C VAL A 291 6.15 -4.88 22.58
N GLU A 292 6.36 -6.08 22.03
CA GLU A 292 5.27 -7.02 21.75
C GLU A 292 4.57 -7.47 23.04
N GLN A 293 5.33 -7.68 24.12
CA GLN A 293 4.77 -8.04 25.43
C GLN A 293 3.93 -6.92 26.04
N GLU A 294 4.33 -5.66 25.85
CA GLU A 294 3.57 -4.49 26.29
C GLU A 294 2.24 -4.37 25.52
N ALA A 295 2.26 -4.55 24.20
CA ALA A 295 1.05 -4.56 23.38
C ALA A 295 0.11 -5.73 23.71
N ASP A 296 0.66 -6.93 23.92
CA ASP A 296 -0.10 -8.11 24.35
C ASP A 296 -0.75 -7.90 25.73
N ALA A 297 0.01 -7.35 26.69
CA ALA A 297 -0.49 -7.05 28.02
C ALA A 297 -1.61 -6.00 27.95
N PHE A 298 -1.45 -4.97 27.13
CA PHE A 298 -2.45 -3.94 26.89
C PHE A 298 -3.76 -4.53 26.35
N ALA A 299 -3.70 -5.29 25.24
CA ALA A 299 -4.87 -5.89 24.63
C ALA A 299 -5.58 -6.87 25.58
N SER A 300 -4.79 -7.70 26.27
CA SER A 300 -5.26 -8.65 27.28
C SER A 300 -6.07 -7.96 28.39
N GLN A 301 -5.49 -6.94 29.01
CA GLN A 301 -6.08 -6.25 30.16
C GLN A 301 -7.26 -5.36 29.77
N LEU A 302 -7.24 -4.79 28.56
CA LEU A 302 -8.36 -4.03 28.03
C LEU A 302 -9.59 -4.94 27.83
N LEU A 303 -9.40 -6.11 27.21
CA LEU A 303 -10.49 -7.05 26.96
C LEU A 303 -11.02 -7.67 28.26
N ILE A 304 -10.12 -8.23 29.07
CA ILE A 304 -10.44 -8.87 30.36
C ILE A 304 -9.60 -8.19 31.46
N PRO A 305 -10.19 -7.25 32.22
CA PRO A 305 -9.46 -6.52 33.25
C PRO A 305 -8.90 -7.44 34.33
N ARG A 306 -7.78 -7.03 34.92
CA ARG A 306 -7.09 -7.79 35.99
C ARG A 306 -8.01 -8.18 37.16
N ALA A 307 -8.96 -7.32 37.50
CA ALA A 307 -9.95 -7.60 38.55
C ALA A 307 -10.85 -8.81 38.24
N ALA A 308 -10.99 -9.19 36.97
CA ALA A 308 -11.79 -10.33 36.52
C ALA A 308 -10.98 -11.63 36.33
N GLU A 309 -9.64 -11.59 36.45
CA GLU A 309 -8.77 -12.76 36.23
C GLU A 309 -9.04 -13.90 37.21
N ALA A 310 -9.29 -13.59 38.48
CA ALA A 310 -9.62 -14.62 39.48
C ALA A 310 -10.89 -15.40 39.08
N ALA A 311 -11.95 -14.68 38.68
CA ALA A 311 -13.19 -15.30 38.23
C ALA A 311 -13.03 -15.99 36.86
N LEU A 312 -12.16 -15.49 35.98
CA LEU A 312 -11.77 -16.21 34.76
C LEU A 312 -11.19 -17.59 35.15
N GLY A 313 -10.41 -17.65 36.24
CA GLY A 313 -9.81 -18.82 36.90
C GLY A 313 -10.76 -19.99 37.17
N GLU A 314 -12.02 -19.67 37.41
CA GLU A 314 -13.03 -20.62 37.92
C GLU A 314 -13.95 -21.15 36.83
N LEU A 315 -13.88 -20.60 35.61
CA LEU A 315 -14.79 -20.96 34.52
C LEU A 315 -14.59 -22.41 34.07
N SER A 316 -15.64 -23.20 34.26
CA SER A 316 -15.61 -24.64 34.08
C SER A 316 -16.54 -25.11 32.96
N THR A 317 -17.53 -24.33 32.55
CA THR A 317 -18.50 -24.65 31.50
C THR A 317 -18.65 -23.52 30.48
N THR A 318 -19.24 -23.80 29.32
CA THR A 318 -19.57 -22.77 28.31
C THR A 318 -20.63 -21.80 28.83
N SER A 319 -21.53 -22.24 29.71
CA SER A 319 -22.50 -21.36 30.37
C SER A 319 -21.82 -20.38 31.34
N ASP A 320 -20.80 -20.82 32.08
CA ASP A 320 -19.99 -19.93 32.93
C ASP A 320 -19.31 -18.85 32.07
N VAL A 321 -18.79 -19.24 30.91
CA VAL A 321 -18.17 -18.32 29.95
C VAL A 321 -19.15 -17.27 29.44
N VAL A 322 -20.36 -17.67 29.05
CA VAL A 322 -21.40 -16.72 28.59
C VAL A 322 -21.76 -15.75 29.72
N ALA A 323 -22.05 -16.24 30.92
CA ALA A 323 -22.39 -15.39 32.06
C ALA A 323 -21.24 -14.43 32.45
N PHE A 324 -20.00 -14.91 32.37
CA PHE A 324 -18.81 -14.09 32.62
C PHE A 324 -18.65 -12.99 31.56
N ALA A 325 -18.83 -13.33 30.28
CA ALA A 325 -18.73 -12.41 29.16
C ALA A 325 -19.81 -11.32 29.22
N ASP A 326 -21.06 -11.70 29.53
CA ASP A 326 -22.19 -10.77 29.70
C ASP A 326 -21.93 -9.75 30.80
N ARG A 327 -21.40 -10.21 31.95
CA ARG A 327 -21.03 -9.31 33.06
C ARG A 327 -19.93 -8.31 32.67
N LEU A 328 -19.03 -8.69 31.77
CA LEU A 328 -17.95 -7.84 31.29
C LEU A 328 -18.33 -7.01 30.06
N GLY A 329 -19.48 -7.27 29.43
CA GLY A 329 -19.91 -6.62 28.20
C GLY A 329 -18.99 -6.91 27.01
N ILE A 330 -18.54 -8.16 26.85
CA ILE A 330 -17.69 -8.61 25.73
C ILE A 330 -18.24 -9.88 25.08
N ALA A 331 -17.81 -10.20 23.86
CA ALA A 331 -18.17 -11.47 23.23
C ALA A 331 -17.61 -12.68 24.00
N PRO A 332 -18.40 -13.75 24.19
CA PRO A 332 -17.96 -14.97 24.87
C PRO A 332 -16.80 -15.66 24.15
N GLY A 333 -16.71 -15.54 22.81
CA GLY A 333 -15.59 -16.06 22.03
C GLY A 333 -14.23 -15.52 22.49
N ILE A 334 -14.16 -14.26 22.92
CA ILE A 334 -12.91 -13.64 23.43
C ILE A 334 -12.46 -14.34 24.72
N VAL A 335 -13.40 -14.63 25.62
CA VAL A 335 -13.14 -15.35 26.88
C VAL A 335 -12.65 -16.77 26.58
N VAL A 336 -13.28 -17.47 25.63
CA VAL A 336 -12.80 -18.79 25.18
C VAL A 336 -11.38 -18.69 24.61
N GLY A 337 -11.11 -17.70 23.75
CA GLY A 337 -9.79 -17.45 23.18
C GLY A 337 -8.73 -17.28 24.27
N ARG A 338 -9.04 -16.51 25.31
CA ARG A 338 -8.16 -16.32 26.47
C ARG A 338 -7.89 -17.63 27.22
N LEU A 339 -8.94 -18.38 27.55
CA LEU A 339 -8.81 -19.67 28.27
C LEU A 339 -7.99 -20.70 27.47
N GLN A 340 -8.14 -20.72 26.15
CA GLN A 340 -7.38 -21.60 25.28
C GLN A 340 -5.91 -21.17 25.17
N HIS A 341 -5.65 -19.87 25.02
CA HIS A 341 -4.30 -19.32 24.96
C HIS A 341 -3.50 -19.59 26.25
N GLU A 342 -4.15 -19.45 27.42
CA GLU A 342 -3.54 -19.76 28.72
C GLU A 342 -3.43 -21.28 29.01
N GLY A 343 -3.84 -22.14 28.08
CA GLY A 343 -3.79 -23.61 28.24
C GLY A 343 -4.78 -24.16 29.27
N ARG A 344 -5.73 -23.34 29.73
CA ARG A 344 -6.72 -23.71 30.75
C ARG A 344 -7.84 -24.54 30.14
N TRP A 345 -8.19 -24.26 28.89
CA TRP A 345 -9.08 -25.07 28.07
C TRP A 345 -8.33 -25.59 26.83
N PRO A 346 -8.58 -26.81 26.35
CA PRO A 346 -8.03 -27.26 25.08
C PRO A 346 -8.66 -26.49 23.91
N PHE A 347 -7.91 -26.33 22.81
CA PHE A 347 -8.38 -25.64 21.59
C PHE A 347 -9.62 -26.27 20.93
N SER A 348 -10.04 -27.48 21.34
CA SER A 348 -11.27 -28.13 20.90
C SER A 348 -12.52 -27.67 21.65
N ARG A 349 -12.38 -26.95 22.77
CA ARG A 349 -13.48 -26.64 23.69
C ARG A 349 -13.98 -25.20 23.55
N GLY A 350 -15.30 -25.02 23.51
CA GLY A 350 -15.95 -23.69 23.48
C GLY A 350 -15.91 -22.99 22.12
N ASN A 351 -15.52 -23.70 21.05
CA ASN A 351 -15.43 -23.12 19.71
C ASN A 351 -16.80 -22.74 19.14
N ASP A 352 -17.88 -23.29 19.67
CA ASP A 352 -19.28 -22.92 19.39
C ASP A 352 -19.61 -21.48 19.83
N LEU A 353 -18.86 -20.93 20.80
CA LEU A 353 -18.99 -19.55 21.26
C LEU A 353 -18.12 -18.57 20.46
N LYS A 354 -17.25 -19.06 19.58
CA LYS A 354 -16.42 -18.24 18.71
C LYS A 354 -17.13 -18.03 17.38
N GLN A 355 -17.11 -16.79 16.91
CA GLN A 355 -17.70 -16.48 15.63
C GLN A 355 -16.63 -16.37 14.55
N ARG A 356 -16.94 -16.83 13.35
CA ARG A 356 -16.15 -16.51 12.16
C ARG A 356 -16.78 -15.31 11.43
N PHE A 357 -16.07 -14.19 11.40
CA PHE A 357 -16.54 -12.99 10.73
C PHE A 357 -16.57 -13.15 9.21
N VAL A 358 -17.62 -12.58 8.62
CA VAL A 358 -17.79 -12.39 7.19
C VAL A 358 -18.03 -10.90 6.99
N PHE A 359 -17.04 -10.22 6.42
CA PHE A 359 -17.19 -8.84 6.02
C PHE A 359 -17.93 -8.85 4.68
N THR A 360 -19.15 -8.33 4.67
CA THR A 360 -19.89 -8.06 3.43
C THR A 360 -19.30 -6.84 2.74
N GLU A 361 -19.28 -6.89 1.41
CA GLU A 361 -18.72 -5.86 0.54
C GLU A 361 -19.39 -4.49 0.68
#